data_AF-A0A448XT72-F1
#
_entry.id   AF-A0A448XT72-F1
#
_cell.length_a   1.000
_cell.length_b   1.000
_cell.length_c   1.000
_cell.angle_alpha   90.00
_cell.angle_beta   90.00
_cell.angle_gamma   90.00
#
_symmetry.space_group_name_H-M   'P 1'
#
loop_
_entity.id
_entity.type
_entity.pdbx_description
1 polymer ?
#
loop_
_entity_poly.entity_id
_entity_poly.type
_entity_poly.pdbx_seq_one_letter_code
_entity_poly.pdbx_strand_id
1 'polypeptide(L)'
;MANLGWGGGIENPSYYENVQYVFLNVQNIHAMRAALTKVFEACYPLPDDTQWPKLIAESKWLYHIKQIIFAATSVADKIKSNSIGIR
;
A
#
# COMPACT_ATOMS: atom_id res chain seq x y z
N MET A 1 0.74 13.81 1.18
CA MET A 1 1.10 15.22 0.88
C MET A 1 2.61 15.52 0.98
N ALA A 2 3.47 14.58 1.42
CA ALA A 2 4.92 14.82 1.48
C ALA A 2 5.53 15.22 0.12
N ASN A 3 5.17 14.54 -0.97
CA ASN A 3 5.68 14.85 -2.30
C ASN A 3 5.30 16.27 -2.78
N LEU A 4 4.11 16.76 -2.42
CA LEU A 4 3.67 18.13 -2.77
C LEU A 4 4.55 19.19 -2.12
N GLY A 5 4.97 18.98 -0.86
CA GLY A 5 5.86 19.89 -0.15
C GLY A 5 7.30 19.92 -0.68
N TRP A 6 7.70 18.93 -1.48
CA TRP A 6 9.03 18.85 -2.11
C TRP A 6 9.00 19.21 -3.60
N GLY A 7 7.91 19.82 -4.08
CA GLY A 7 7.77 20.23 -5.49
C GLY A 7 7.34 19.11 -6.43
N GLY A 8 7.06 17.91 -5.93
CA GLY A 8 6.26 16.91 -6.63
C GLY A 8 4.76 17.21 -6.49
N GLY A 9 3.89 16.21 -6.66
CA GLY A 9 2.47 16.46 -6.49
C GLY A 9 1.55 15.30 -6.87
N ILE A 10 0.31 15.68 -7.08
CA ILE A 10 -0.75 14.91 -7.71
C ILE A 10 -1.28 15.76 -8.86
N GLU A 11 -1.86 15.15 -9.89
CA GLU A 11 -2.47 15.92 -10.95
C GLU A 11 -3.62 16.77 -10.40
N ASN A 12 -3.73 18.00 -10.88
CA ASN A 12 -4.73 18.94 -10.41
C ASN A 12 -6.07 18.68 -11.14
N PRO A 13 -7.18 18.43 -10.42
CA PRO A 13 -8.50 18.26 -11.03
C PRO A 13 -8.92 19.42 -11.94
N SER A 14 -8.46 20.64 -11.66
CA SER A 14 -8.77 21.83 -12.48
C SER A 14 -8.12 21.82 -13.87
N TYR A 15 -7.11 20.96 -14.12
CA TYR A 15 -6.46 20.82 -15.44
C TYR A 15 -6.91 19.57 -16.19
N TYR A 16 -7.64 18.64 -15.55
CA TYR A 16 -8.05 17.37 -16.13
C TYR A 16 -9.54 17.13 -15.91
N GLU A 17 -10.36 17.59 -16.86
CA GLU A 17 -11.79 17.33 -16.86
C GLU A 17 -12.07 15.82 -17.05
N ASN A 18 -13.13 15.33 -16.41
CA ASN A 18 -13.58 13.94 -16.47
C ASN A 18 -12.63 12.87 -15.90
N VAL A 19 -11.72 13.25 -14.98
CA VAL A 19 -10.84 12.31 -14.27
C VAL A 19 -11.28 12.13 -12.81
N GLN A 20 -11.22 10.89 -12.32
CA GLN A 20 -11.42 10.56 -10.90
C GLN A 20 -10.10 10.09 -10.27
N TYR A 21 -9.69 10.75 -9.20
CA TYR A 21 -8.50 10.36 -8.42
C TYR A 21 -8.85 9.36 -7.34
N VAL A 22 -8.01 8.32 -7.20
CA VAL A 22 -8.14 7.34 -6.13
C VAL A 22 -6.76 7.12 -5.50
N PHE A 23 -6.66 7.36 -4.20
CA PHE A 23 -5.48 7.00 -3.43
C PHE A 23 -5.57 5.54 -2.99
N LEU A 24 -4.65 4.71 -3.49
CA LEU A 24 -4.60 3.28 -3.21
C LEU A 24 -3.94 2.96 -1.85
N ASN A 25 -3.43 3.98 -1.15
CA ASN A 25 -2.85 3.90 0.20
C ASN A 25 -1.71 2.87 0.40
N VAL A 26 -1.01 2.53 -0.70
CA VAL A 26 0.19 1.68 -0.66
C VAL A 26 1.37 2.53 -0.12
N GLN A 27 2.04 2.03 0.92
CA GLN A 27 3.15 2.73 1.54
C GLN A 27 4.42 2.67 0.67
N ASN A 28 5.34 3.59 0.92
CA ASN A 28 6.62 3.64 0.21
C ASN A 28 7.54 2.44 0.52
N ILE A 29 8.61 2.30 -0.26
CA ILE A 29 9.56 1.19 -0.15
C ILE A 29 10.25 1.11 1.23
N HIS A 30 10.39 2.23 1.94
CA HIS A 30 11.03 2.24 3.26
C HIS A 30 10.13 1.61 4.31
N ALA A 31 8.83 1.91 4.27
CA ALA A 31 7.83 1.27 5.14
C ALA A 31 7.75 -0.24 4.87
N MET A 32 7.77 -0.66 3.60
CA MET A 32 7.76 -2.07 3.22
C MET A 32 9.00 -2.82 3.74
N ARG A 33 10.18 -2.21 3.60
CA ARG A 33 11.43 -2.78 4.11
C ARG A 33 11.40 -2.92 5.64
N ALA A 34 10.94 -1.89 6.35
CA ALA A 34 10.83 -1.93 7.81
C ALA A 34 9.83 -3.01 8.29
N ALA A 35 8.71 -3.18 7.59
CA ALA A 35 7.75 -4.24 7.87
C ALA A 35 8.36 -5.64 7.70
N LEU A 36 9.11 -5.85 6.62
CA LEU A 36 9.79 -7.12 6.35
C LEU A 36 10.90 -7.41 7.39
N THR A 37 11.68 -6.40 7.80
CA THR A 37 12.66 -6.55 8.88
C THR A 37 12.02 -7.06 10.17
N LYS A 38 10.87 -6.52 10.57
CA LYS A 38 10.13 -6.99 11.75
C LYS A 38 9.64 -8.43 11.62
N VAL A 39 9.29 -8.88 10.42
CA VAL A 39 8.95 -10.29 10.17
C VAL A 39 10.17 -11.18 10.40
N PHE A 40 11.35 -10.78 9.90
CA PHE A 40 12.58 -11.53 10.16
C PHE A 40 12.92 -11.60 11.65
N GLU A 41 12.80 -10.48 12.37
CA GLU A 41 13.00 -10.41 13.82
C GLU A 41 12.02 -11.31 14.59
N ALA A 42 10.77 -11.41 14.13
CA ALA A 42 9.77 -12.30 14.74
C ALA A 42 10.06 -13.79 14.48
N CYS A 43 10.77 -14.11 13.40
CA CYS A 43 10.91 -15.49 12.91
C CYS A 43 12.27 -16.16 13.20
N TYR A 44 13.31 -15.41 13.58
CA TYR A 44 14.67 -15.93 13.72
C TYR A 44 15.34 -15.45 15.03
N PRO A 45 16.14 -16.29 15.73
CA PRO A 45 16.53 -17.67 15.41
C PRO A 45 15.46 -18.73 15.73
N LEU A 46 14.61 -18.49 16.73
CA LEU A 46 13.44 -19.31 17.05
C LEU A 46 12.33 -18.37 17.56
N PRO A 47 11.12 -18.42 16.98
CA PRO A 47 9.99 -17.65 17.47
C PRO A 47 9.57 -18.08 18.88
N ASP A 48 9.15 -17.12 19.70
CA ASP A 48 8.30 -17.41 20.86
C ASP A 48 6.85 -17.52 20.37
N ASP A 49 6.29 -18.74 20.38
CA ASP A 49 4.93 -19.02 19.91
C ASP A 49 3.86 -18.14 20.60
N THR A 50 4.11 -17.72 21.83
CA THR A 50 3.20 -16.88 22.61
C THR A 50 3.18 -15.44 22.09
N GLN A 51 4.33 -14.92 21.68
CA GLN A 51 4.49 -13.53 21.22
C GLN A 51 4.44 -13.39 19.69
N TRP A 52 4.71 -14.45 18.96
CA TRP A 52 4.81 -14.45 17.50
C TRP A 52 3.59 -13.85 16.80
N PRO A 53 2.33 -14.21 17.14
CA PRO A 53 1.16 -13.62 16.47
C PRO A 53 1.08 -12.09 16.64
N LYS A 54 1.46 -11.60 17.84
CA LYS A 54 1.51 -10.17 18.13
C LYS A 54 2.59 -9.48 17.31
N LEU A 55 3.81 -10.04 17.27
CA LEU A 55 4.94 -9.48 16.54
C LEU A 55 4.67 -9.43 15.02
N ILE A 56 4.04 -10.47 14.47
CA ILE A 56 3.62 -10.48 13.07
C ILE A 56 2.54 -9.41 12.80
N ALA A 57 1.55 -9.25 13.69
CA ALA A 57 0.56 -8.19 13.52
C ALA A 57 1.20 -6.79 13.58
N GLU A 58 2.11 -6.57 14.52
CA GLU A 58 2.84 -5.30 14.70
C GLU A 58 3.83 -4.99 13.57
N SER A 59 4.28 -6.00 12.83
CA SER A 59 5.07 -5.82 11.60
C SER A 59 4.29 -5.07 10.52
N LYS A 60 2.95 -5.16 10.53
CA LYS A 60 2.04 -4.68 9.47
C LYS A 60 2.31 -5.28 8.10
N TRP A 61 3.13 -6.32 7.98
CA TRP A 61 3.46 -6.95 6.70
C TRP A 61 2.20 -7.44 5.97
N LEU A 62 1.36 -8.23 6.65
CA LEU A 62 0.10 -8.73 6.08
C LEU A 62 -0.90 -7.61 5.76
N TYR A 63 -0.90 -6.54 6.55
CA TYR A 63 -1.70 -5.36 6.24
C TYR A 63 -1.26 -4.73 4.92
N HIS A 64 0.04 -4.57 4.69
CA HIS A 64 0.57 -4.02 3.44
C HIS A 64 0.27 -4.91 2.23
N ILE A 65 0.42 -6.23 2.36
CA ILE A 65 0.04 -7.18 1.31
C ILE A 65 -1.45 -7.07 0.97
N LYS A 66 -2.32 -7.00 1.99
CA LYS A 66 -3.76 -6.80 1.80
C LYS A 66 -4.06 -5.51 1.03
N GLN A 67 -3.39 -4.39 1.37
CA GLN A 67 -3.59 -3.11 0.66
C GLN A 67 -3.17 -3.21 -0.81
N ILE A 68 -2.06 -3.88 -1.12
CA ILE A 68 -1.59 -4.07 -2.50
C ILE A 68 -2.60 -4.90 -3.31
N ILE A 69 -3.10 -5.99 -2.75
CA ILE A 69 -4.11 -6.84 -3.41
C ILE A 69 -5.41 -6.05 -3.60
N PHE A 70 -5.86 -5.31 -2.59
CA PHE A 70 -7.05 -4.46 -2.67
C PHE A 70 -6.91 -3.38 -3.76
N ALA A 71 -5.74 -2.75 -3.85
CA ALA A 71 -5.44 -1.77 -4.87
C ALA A 71 -5.50 -2.38 -6.29
N ALA A 72 -4.82 -3.50 -6.50
CA ALA A 72 -4.79 -4.19 -7.78
C ALA A 72 -6.18 -4.67 -8.23
N THR A 73 -6.97 -5.22 -7.31
CA THR A 73 -8.34 -5.68 -7.58
C THR A 73 -9.28 -4.52 -7.86
N SER A 74 -9.18 -3.41 -7.11
CA SER A 74 -9.96 -2.19 -7.37
C SER A 74 -9.72 -1.63 -8.77
N VAL A 75 -8.45 -1.63 -9.22
CA VAL A 75 -8.06 -1.21 -10.57
C VAL A 75 -8.66 -2.17 -11.62
N ALA A 76 -8.51 -3.48 -11.42
CA ALA A 76 -9.04 -4.48 -12.35
C ALA A 76 -10.57 -4.41 -12.48
N ASP A 77 -11.28 -4.27 -11.35
CA ASP A 77 -12.73 -4.13 -11.31
C ASP A 77 -13.19 -2.85 -12.00
N LYS A 78 -12.45 -1.74 -11.87
CA LYS A 78 -12.78 -0.49 -12.53
C LYS A 78 -12.66 -0.61 -14.06
N ILE A 79 -11.63 -1.27 -14.56
CA ILE A 79 -11.44 -1.56 -16.01
C ILE A 79 -12.56 -2.48 -16.53
N LYS A 80 -12.92 -3.50 -15.75
CA LYS A 80 -13.93 -4.49 -16.16
C LYS A 80 -15.33 -3.91 -16.17
N SER A 81 -15.70 -3.14 -15.14
CA SER A 81 -17.07 -2.63 -14.93
C SER A 81 -17.39 -1.40 -15.74
N ASN A 82 -16.41 -0.53 -15.95
CA ASN A 82 -16.55 0.64 -16.77
C ASN A 82 -15.53 0.51 -17.90
N SER A 83 -15.93 0.69 -19.15
CA SER A 83 -15.01 0.82 -20.29
C SER A 83 -14.18 2.12 -20.23
N ILE A 84 -13.69 2.48 -19.04
CA ILE A 84 -12.91 3.66 -18.70
C ILE A 84 -11.44 3.23 -18.77
N GLY A 85 -10.67 3.92 -19.61
CA GLY A 85 -9.22 3.77 -19.64
C GLY A 85 -8.60 4.27 -18.34
N ILE A 86 -7.67 3.50 -17.78
CA ILE A 86 -6.83 3.95 -16.68
C ILE A 86 -5.59 4.62 -17.28
N ARG A 87 -5.32 5.85 -16.87
CA ARG A 87 -4.14 6.63 -17.26
C ARG A 87 -3.32 6.95 -16.01
#